data_AF-A0A3D6DW71-F1
#
_entry.id   AF-A0A3D6DW71-F1
#
_cell.length_a   1.000
_cell.length_b   1.000
_cell.length_c   1.000
_cell.angle_alpha   90.00
_cell.angle_beta   90.00
_cell.angle_gamma   90.00
#
_symmetry.space_group_name_H-M   'P 1'
#
loop_
_entity.id
_entity.type
_entity.pdbx_description
1 polymer ?
#
loop_
_entity_poly.entity_id
_entity_poly.type
_entity_poly.pdbx_seq_one_letter_code
_entity_poly.pdbx_strand_id
1 'polypeptide(L)'
;LPTPTYAHLPVVTNAAGEKLSKQTRASAVDPAAGSALLSAALHFLGHPVPAEISAGPLGDFWRWAIASWSIDRVPALRGVCPG
;
A
#
# COMPACT_ATOMS: atom_id res chain seq x y z
N LEU A 1 28.33 8.76 14.66
CA LEU A 1 26.97 9.10 14.17
C LEU A 1 26.01 8.01 14.66
N PRO A 2 24.74 8.34 14.97
CA PRO A 2 23.75 7.33 15.34
C PRO A 2 23.44 6.42 14.15
N THR A 3 23.19 5.13 14.43
CA THR A 3 22.79 4.14 13.43
C THR A 3 21.32 4.36 13.04
N PRO A 4 20.96 4.35 11.73
CA PRO A 4 19.58 4.50 11.31
C PRO A 4 18.72 3.28 11.67
N THR A 5 17.43 3.53 11.87
CA THR A 5 16.40 2.48 12.00
C THR A 5 15.85 2.14 10.62
N TYR A 6 15.73 0.83 10.33
CA TYR A 6 15.18 0.32 9.07
C TYR A 6 13.81 -0.33 9.31
N ALA A 7 12.93 -0.18 8.33
CA ALA A 7 11.67 -0.91 8.27
C ALA A 7 11.58 -1.64 6.92
N HIS A 8 11.04 -2.85 6.93
CA HIS A 8 10.82 -3.65 5.73
C HIS A 8 9.34 -3.65 5.38
N LEU A 9 9.03 -3.30 4.14
CA LEU A 9 7.66 -3.37 3.63
C LEU A 9 7.43 -4.70 2.90
N PRO A 10 6.22 -5.29 3.02
CA PRO A 10 5.88 -6.50 2.29
C PRO A 10 5.90 -6.25 0.79
N VAL A 11 6.37 -7.26 0.06
CA VAL A 11 6.35 -7.24 -1.40
C VAL A 11 5.03 -7.83 -1.90
N VAL A 12 4.38 -7.16 -2.85
CA VAL A 12 3.20 -7.73 -3.51
C VAL A 12 3.63 -8.95 -4.35
N THR A 13 2.98 -10.09 -4.13
CA THR A 13 3.20 -11.33 -4.90
C THR A 13 1.92 -11.77 -5.64
N ASN A 14 2.06 -12.52 -6.73
CA ASN A 14 0.94 -13.21 -7.38
C ASN A 14 0.56 -14.48 -6.61
N ALA A 15 -0.53 -15.17 -6.99
CA ALA A 15 -0.99 -16.40 -6.34
C ALA A 15 0.05 -17.53 -6.28
N ALA A 16 1.08 -17.51 -7.14
CA ALA A 16 2.19 -18.46 -7.13
C ALA A 16 3.35 -18.04 -6.20
N GLY A 17 3.22 -16.92 -5.48
CA GLY A 17 4.26 -16.37 -4.60
C GLY A 17 5.35 -15.59 -5.35
N GLU A 18 5.19 -15.34 -6.65
CA GLU A 18 6.16 -14.60 -7.44
C GLU A 18 5.97 -13.09 -7.25
N LYS A 19 7.07 -12.37 -7.04
CA LYS A 19 7.05 -10.91 -6.89
C LYS A 19 6.46 -10.25 -8.12
N LEU A 20 5.42 -9.42 -7.92
CA LEU A 20 4.92 -8.54 -8.96
C LEU A 20 6.05 -7.58 -9.37
N SER A 21 6.54 -7.71 -10.61
CA SER A 21 7.64 -6.92 -11.15
C SER A 21 7.38 -6.59 -12.62
N LYS A 22 8.25 -5.77 -13.22
CA LYS A 22 8.23 -5.53 -14.68
C LYS A 22 8.35 -6.85 -15.47
N GLN A 23 9.03 -7.86 -14.90
CA GLN A 23 9.16 -9.20 -15.46
C GLN A 23 7.85 -10.00 -15.42
N THR A 24 6.93 -9.71 -14.48
CA THR A 24 5.65 -10.43 -14.37
C THR A 24 4.49 -9.71 -15.06
N ARG A 25 4.76 -8.71 -15.92
CA ARG A 25 3.73 -7.91 -16.64
C ARG A 25 2.63 -7.36 -15.73
N ALA A 26 3.00 -6.84 -14.56
CA ALA A 26 2.06 -6.14 -13.69
C ALA A 26 1.35 -5.02 -14.47
N SER A 27 0.05 -4.87 -14.28
CA SER A 27 -0.69 -3.77 -14.90
C SER A 27 -0.09 -2.42 -14.51
N ALA A 28 -0.06 -1.49 -15.45
CA ALA A 28 0.38 -0.13 -15.15
C ALA A 28 -0.58 0.51 -14.15
N VAL A 29 -0.03 1.37 -13.29
CA VAL A 29 -0.82 2.24 -12.42
C VAL A 29 -1.63 3.20 -13.30
N ASP A 30 -2.94 3.25 -13.08
CA ASP A 30 -3.82 4.28 -13.65
C ASP A 30 -3.87 5.49 -12.70
N PRO A 31 -3.26 6.64 -13.05
CA PRO A 31 -3.31 7.84 -12.22
C PRO A 31 -4.73 8.41 -12.08
N ALA A 32 -5.64 8.11 -13.02
CA ALA A 32 -7.03 8.58 -12.96
C ALA A 32 -7.84 7.89 -11.85
N ALA A 33 -7.38 6.72 -11.36
CA ALA A 33 -8.01 6.01 -10.26
C ALA A 33 -7.86 6.75 -8.91
N GLY A 34 -6.93 7.71 -8.79
CA GLY A 34 -6.83 8.63 -7.66
C GLY A 34 -6.79 7.93 -6.29
N SER A 35 -7.66 8.38 -5.37
CA SER A 35 -7.73 7.90 -3.99
C SER A 35 -8.06 6.41 -3.88
N ALA A 36 -8.80 5.83 -4.85
CA ALA A 36 -9.16 4.42 -4.81
C ALA A 36 -7.93 3.51 -4.96
N LEU A 37 -7.01 3.86 -5.88
CA LEU A 37 -5.76 3.14 -6.04
C LEU A 37 -4.87 3.24 -4.80
N LEU A 38 -4.73 4.45 -4.26
CA LEU A 38 -3.92 4.67 -3.06
C LEU A 38 -4.51 3.96 -1.85
N SER A 39 -5.84 3.86 -1.78
CA SER A 39 -6.54 3.10 -0.75
C SER A 39 -6.23 1.61 -0.84
N ALA A 40 -6.15 1.02 -2.04
CA ALA A 40 -5.75 -0.37 -2.19
C ALA A 40 -4.32 -0.62 -1.68
N ALA A 41 -3.41 0.33 -1.93
CA ALA A 41 -2.04 0.26 -1.39
C ALA A 41 -2.00 0.36 0.14
N LEU A 42 -2.78 1.25 0.76
CA LEU A 42 -2.86 1.37 2.21
C LEU A 42 -3.51 0.13 2.87
N HIS A 43 -4.56 -0.43 2.25
CA HIS A 43 -5.14 -1.70 2.71
C HIS A 43 -4.09 -2.81 2.73
N PHE A 44 -3.27 -2.91 1.67
CA PHE A 44 -2.15 -3.86 1.61
C PHE A 44 -1.11 -3.64 2.73
N LEU A 45 -0.90 -2.38 3.14
CA LEU A 45 -0.02 -2.01 4.24
C LEU A 45 -0.68 -2.14 5.62
N GLY A 46 -1.90 -2.68 5.73
CA GLY A 46 -2.58 -2.89 7.01
C GLY A 46 -3.40 -1.69 7.50
N HIS A 47 -3.69 -0.72 6.64
CA HIS A 47 -4.49 0.47 6.94
C HIS A 47 -5.81 0.43 6.18
N PRO A 48 -6.89 -0.10 6.77
CA PRO A 48 -8.21 -0.09 6.14
C PRO A 48 -8.70 1.35 5.97
N VAL A 49 -8.93 1.74 4.71
CA VAL A 49 -9.34 3.11 4.34
C VAL A 49 -10.87 3.18 4.26
N PRO A 50 -11.52 4.10 4.99
CA PRO A 50 -12.96 4.31 4.90
C PRO A 50 -13.41 4.60 3.47
N ALA A 51 -14.61 4.14 3.11
CA ALA A 51 -15.14 4.26 1.74
C ALA A 51 -15.29 5.74 1.31
N GLU A 52 -15.63 6.60 2.25
CA GLU A 52 -15.80 8.04 2.04
C GLU A 52 -14.46 8.72 1.69
N ILE A 53 -13.36 8.20 2.24
CA ILE A 53 -12.01 8.67 1.97
C ILE A 53 -11.48 8.08 0.66
N SER A 54 -11.76 6.80 0.39
CA SER A 54 -11.29 6.13 -0.83
C SER A 54 -12.00 6.62 -2.10
N ALA A 55 -13.26 7.04 -2.00
CA ALA A 55 -14.01 7.68 -3.07
C ALA A 55 -13.86 9.21 -3.10
N GLY A 56 -13.15 9.79 -2.12
CA GLY A 56 -13.03 11.23 -1.93
C GLY A 56 -11.85 11.88 -2.68
N PRO A 57 -11.72 13.21 -2.59
CA PRO A 57 -10.60 13.94 -3.18
C PRO A 57 -9.25 13.53 -2.59
N LEU A 58 -8.20 13.58 -3.41
CA LEU A 58 -6.83 13.23 -2.99
C LEU A 58 -6.34 14.02 -1.76
N GLY A 59 -6.77 15.28 -1.62
CA GLY A 59 -6.40 16.11 -0.46
C GLY A 59 -6.92 15.55 0.87
N ASP A 60 -8.15 15.03 0.88
CA ASP A 60 -8.74 14.43 2.08
C ASP A 60 -8.13 13.05 2.36
N PHE A 61 -7.86 12.28 1.30
CA PHE A 61 -7.11 11.04 1.39
C PHE A 61 -5.76 11.23 2.08
N TRP A 62 -4.94 12.18 1.62
CA TRP A 62 -3.60 12.39 2.21
C TRP A 62 -3.66 12.87 3.65
N ARG A 63 -4.61 13.76 3.97
CA ARG A 63 -4.81 14.23 5.34
C ARG A 63 -5.14 13.08 6.28
N TRP A 64 -6.04 12.19 5.86
CA TRP A 64 -6.41 11.00 6.62
C TRP A 64 -5.26 9.99 6.71
N ALA A 65 -4.57 9.72 5.60
CA ALA A 65 -3.50 8.72 5.52
C ALA A 65 -2.32 9.08 6.43
N ILE A 66 -1.91 10.36 6.45
CA ILE A 66 -0.84 10.84 7.33
C ILE A 66 -1.24 10.70 8.80
N ALA A 67 -2.48 11.05 9.14
CA ALA A 67 -2.97 10.96 10.52
C ALA A 67 -3.14 9.51 11.01
N SER A 68 -3.45 8.58 10.10
CA SER A 68 -3.76 7.19 10.43
C SER A 68 -2.56 6.24 10.29
N TRP A 69 -1.44 6.73 9.73
CA TRP A 69 -0.26 5.92 9.47
C TRP A 69 0.41 5.41 10.75
N SER A 70 0.85 4.16 10.71
CA SER A 70 1.65 3.53 11.76
C SER A 70 2.41 2.36 11.15
N ILE A 71 3.73 2.31 11.35
CA ILE A 71 4.57 1.23 10.84
C ILE A 71 4.26 -0.11 11.50
N ASP A 72 3.77 -0.10 12.75
CA ASP A 72 3.44 -1.30 13.52
C ASP A 72 2.25 -2.07 12.92
N ARG A 73 1.45 -1.42 12.07
CA ARG A 73 0.33 -2.04 11.34
C ARG A 73 0.78 -2.74 10.06
N VAL A 74 1.98 -2.44 9.57
CA VAL A 74 2.49 -3.03 8.34
C VAL A 74 2.78 -4.51 8.57
N PRO A 75 2.24 -5.43 7.74
CA PRO A 75 2.51 -6.85 7.87
C PRO A 75 4.01 -7.15 7.83
N ALA A 76 4.54 -7.81 8.87
CA ALA A 76 5.93 -8.25 8.95
C ALA A 76 6.20 -9.52 8.12
N LEU A 77 5.72 -9.52 6.87
CA LEU A 77 5.83 -10.63 5.92
C LEU A 77 6.70 -10.20 4.74
N ARG A 78 7.49 -11.13 4.20
CA ARG A 78 8.36 -10.84 3.05
C ARG A 78 7.56 -10.63 1.76
N GLY A 79 6.45 -11.34 1.61
CA GLY A 79 5.56 -11.20 0.46
C GLY A 79 4.13 -11.52 0.85
N VAL A 80 3.18 -10.78 0.27
CA VAL A 80 1.74 -10.97 0.49
C VAL A 80 1.06 -10.99 -0.87
N CYS A 81 0.27 -12.04 -1.11
CA CYS A 81 -0.70 -12.07 -2.20
C CYS A 81 -1.94 -11.31 -1.73
N PRO A 82 -2.33 -10.20 -2.37
CA PRO A 82 -3.64 -9.61 -2.11
C PRO A 82 -4.69 -10.64 -2.53
N GLY A 83 -5.47 -11.13 -1.56
CA GLY A 83 -6.63 -11.98 -1.80
C GLY A 83 -7.82 -11.19 -2.32
#